data_AF-A0A9D6QUL4-F1
#
_entry.id   AF-A0A9D6QUL4-F1
#
_cell.length_a   1.000
_cell.length_b   1.000
_cell.length_c   1.000
_cell.angle_alpha   90.00
_cell.angle_beta   90.00
_cell.angle_gamma   90.00
#
_symmetry.space_group_name_H-M   'P 1'
#
loop_
_entity.id
_entity.type
_entity.pdbx_description
1 polymer ?
#
loop_
_entity_poly.entity_id
_entity_poly.type
_entity_poly.pdbx_seq_one_letter_code
_entity_poly.pdbx_strand_id
1 'polypeptide(L)'
;MLERFFKRKPAPSMALRGAPSVRRQKTYSAQTGLVYQYFYEGHRASERTRRPGNEYVFLVSTDRKSNFPLTVFLPAATVESWQQLHGRKLSPTEQYAAVKMSLFETFDERADLGPANAEVEIDEEAIERLLATLEIE
;
A
#
# COMPACT_ATOMS: atom_id res chain seq x y z
N MET A 1 -8.71 20.38 -28.12
CA MET A 1 -9.57 20.71 -26.97
C MET A 1 -8.89 20.12 -25.75
N LEU A 2 -8.22 20.93 -24.91
CA LEU A 2 -7.42 20.44 -23.78
C LEU A 2 -8.34 19.91 -22.68
N GLU A 3 -8.32 18.60 -22.46
CA GLU A 3 -9.05 17.96 -21.37
C GLU A 3 -8.38 18.31 -20.03
N ARG A 4 -9.07 19.15 -19.25
CA ARG A 4 -8.72 19.48 -17.87
C ARG A 4 -8.86 18.21 -17.03
N PHE A 5 -7.73 17.60 -16.67
CA PHE A 5 -7.67 16.63 -15.60
C PHE A 5 -8.23 17.24 -14.31
N PHE A 6 -9.43 16.81 -13.92
CA PHE A 6 -10.03 17.16 -12.64
C PHE A 6 -9.22 16.53 -11.50
N LYS A 7 -8.26 17.28 -10.96
CA LYS A 7 -7.73 17.03 -9.61
C LYS A 7 -8.87 17.29 -8.63
N ARG A 8 -9.63 16.24 -8.26
CA ARG A 8 -10.45 16.31 -7.05
C ARG A 8 -9.50 16.57 -5.88
N LYS A 9 -9.52 17.79 -5.34
CA LYS A 9 -9.00 18.06 -3.99
C LYS A 9 -9.78 17.14 -3.04
N PRO A 10 -9.12 16.24 -2.29
CA PRO A 10 -9.86 15.50 -1.28
C PRO A 10 -10.42 16.50 -0.25
N ALA A 11 -11.66 16.27 0.16
CA ALA A 11 -12.31 16.98 1.24
C ALA A 11 -11.43 16.95 2.51
N PRO A 12 -11.52 17.93 3.43
CA PRO A 12 -10.67 18.03 4.62
C PRO A 12 -11.03 17.03 5.73
N SER A 13 -11.33 15.78 5.37
CA SER A 13 -11.54 14.68 6.32
C SER A 13 -10.49 13.59 6.10
N MET A 14 -9.60 13.49 7.09
CA MET A 14 -8.59 12.45 7.34
C MET A 14 -7.24 12.68 6.65
N ALA A 15 -6.46 13.59 7.26
CA ALA A 15 -5.01 13.58 7.13
C ALA A 15 -4.45 12.17 7.36
N LEU A 16 -3.41 11.81 6.59
CA LEU A 16 -2.71 10.54 6.78
C LEU A 16 -2.13 10.47 8.19
N ARG A 17 -2.23 9.30 8.81
CA ARG A 17 -1.72 9.01 10.15
C ARG A 17 -0.57 8.02 10.09
N GLY A 18 0.24 7.99 11.14
CA GLY A 18 1.37 7.05 11.24
C GLY A 18 2.55 7.38 10.33
N ALA A 19 2.55 8.54 9.66
CA ALA A 19 3.72 9.04 8.96
C ALA A 19 4.85 9.33 9.97
N PRO A 20 6.10 8.93 9.68
CA PRO A 20 7.24 9.28 10.53
C PRO A 20 7.43 10.80 10.61
N SER A 21 7.81 11.31 11.78
CA SER A 21 8.12 12.75 11.99
C SER A 21 9.27 13.23 11.09
N VAL A 22 10.22 12.34 10.80
CA VAL A 22 11.28 12.56 9.82
C VAL A 22 11.04 11.65 8.63
N ARG A 23 10.73 12.26 7.48
CA ARG A 23 10.54 11.55 6.22
C ARG A 23 11.85 10.89 5.77
N ARG A 24 11.84 9.56 5.66
CA ARG A 24 13.01 8.76 5.24
C ARG A 24 12.76 8.14 3.87
N GLN A 25 13.67 8.39 2.93
CA GLN A 25 13.66 7.69 1.65
C GLN A 25 14.14 6.26 1.86
N LYS A 26 13.45 5.31 1.22
CA LYS A 26 13.84 3.91 1.12
C LYS A 26 14.13 3.58 -0.33
N THR A 27 15.01 2.60 -0.54
CA THR A 27 15.37 2.09 -1.86
C THR A 27 15.14 0.59 -1.85
N TYR A 28 14.55 0.07 -2.92
CA TYR A 28 14.29 -1.34 -3.12
C TYR A 28 14.77 -1.76 -4.51
N SER A 29 15.54 -2.85 -4.59
CA SER A 29 15.99 -3.42 -5.86
C SER A 29 15.09 -4.60 -6.18
N ALA A 30 14.25 -4.43 -7.20
CA ALA A 30 13.24 -5.41 -7.55
C ALA A 30 13.80 -6.56 -8.39
N GLN A 31 13.09 -7.68 -8.41
CA GLN A 31 13.42 -8.85 -9.22
C GLN A 31 13.40 -8.56 -10.73
N THR A 32 12.65 -7.54 -11.16
CA THR A 32 12.67 -7.03 -12.54
C THR A 32 14.00 -6.38 -12.94
N GLY A 33 14.92 -6.15 -11.99
CA GLY A 33 16.16 -5.40 -12.18
C GLY A 33 16.01 -3.89 -12.04
N LEU A 34 14.79 -3.39 -11.80
CA LEU A 34 14.53 -1.97 -11.54
C LEU A 34 14.80 -1.60 -10.08
N VAL A 35 15.18 -0.34 -9.87
CA VAL A 35 15.39 0.21 -8.52
C VAL A 35 14.30 1.24 -8.23
N TYR A 36 13.46 0.93 -7.25
CA TYR A 36 12.41 1.81 -6.77
C TYR A 36 12.91 2.62 -5.57
N GLN A 37 12.53 3.88 -5.52
CA GLN A 37 12.66 4.73 -4.33
C GLN A 37 11.27 5.05 -3.81
N TYR A 38 11.09 5.00 -2.49
CA TYR A 38 9.80 5.30 -1.91
C TYR A 38 9.87 5.94 -0.53
N PHE A 39 8.80 6.64 -0.18
CA PHE A 39 8.52 7.19 1.14
C PHE A 39 7.19 6.64 1.64
N TYR A 40 7.10 6.33 2.92
CA TYR A 40 5.81 6.05 3.55
C TYR A 40 5.17 7.36 4.01
N GLU A 41 3.99 7.68 3.46
CA GLU A 41 3.26 8.92 3.75
C GLU A 41 2.20 8.73 4.84
N GLY A 42 1.98 7.49 5.28
CA GLY A 42 0.99 7.15 6.30
C GLY A 42 -0.20 6.36 5.77
N HIS A 43 -1.23 6.26 6.60
CA HIS A 43 -2.44 5.52 6.30
C HIS A 43 -3.69 6.25 6.80
N ARG A 44 -4.85 5.90 6.26
CA ARG A 44 -6.15 6.41 6.71
C ARG A 44 -7.21 5.33 6.60
N ALA A 45 -8.28 5.49 7.39
CA ALA A 45 -9.50 4.73 7.13
C ALA A 45 -10.06 5.16 5.77
N SER A 46 -10.51 4.21 4.98
CA SER A 46 -11.04 4.42 3.64
C SER A 46 -12.11 3.39 3.32
N GLU A 47 -12.88 3.64 2.27
CA GLU A 47 -13.91 2.72 1.79
C GLU A 47 -13.76 2.59 0.27
N ARG A 48 -13.65 1.36 -0.24
CA ARG A 48 -13.63 1.06 -1.68
C ARG A 48 -14.82 0.18 -2.02
N THR A 49 -15.66 0.64 -2.95
CA THR A 49 -16.84 -0.12 -3.42
C THR A 49 -17.70 -0.62 -2.24
N ARG A 50 -17.97 0.25 -1.25
CA ARG A 50 -18.72 -0.07 -0.02
C ARG A 50 -18.07 -1.11 0.91
N ARG A 51 -16.77 -1.38 0.75
CA ARG A 51 -15.99 -2.21 1.67
C ARG A 51 -15.09 -1.29 2.51
N PRO A 52 -15.27 -1.27 3.85
CA PRO A 52 -14.40 -0.49 4.72
C PRO A 52 -13.02 -1.14 4.81
N GLY A 53 -12.00 -0.32 5.08
CA GLY A 53 -10.64 -0.79 5.27
C GLY A 53 -9.68 0.35 5.57
N ASN A 54 -8.39 0.06 5.43
CA ASN A 54 -7.32 1.05 5.55
C ASN A 54 -6.61 1.22 4.21
N GLU A 55 -6.32 2.47 3.89
CA GLU A 55 -5.53 2.85 2.73
C GLU A 55 -4.16 3.32 3.20
N TYR A 56 -3.11 2.68 2.69
CA TYR A 56 -1.72 3.01 2.98
C TYR A 56 -1.09 3.66 1.76
N VAL A 57 -0.48 4.83 1.94
CA VAL A 57 0.03 5.65 0.84
C VAL A 57 1.55 5.67 0.87
N PHE A 58 2.14 5.34 -0.26
CA PHE A 58 3.56 5.42 -0.52
C PHE A 58 3.80 6.43 -1.64
N LEU A 59 4.76 7.34 -1.48
CA LEU A 59 5.23 8.14 -2.61
C LEU A 59 6.38 7.39 -3.27
N VAL A 60 6.20 6.95 -4.51
CA VAL A 60 7.12 6.07 -5.24
C VAL A 60 7.75 6.81 -6.43
N SER A 61 9.01 6.48 -6.73
CA SER A 61 9.74 6.93 -7.90
C SER A 61 10.54 5.77 -8.50
N THR A 62 10.51 5.65 -9.83
CA THR A 62 11.25 4.66 -10.62
C THR A 62 12.49 5.25 -11.30
N ASP A 63 12.50 6.57 -11.52
CA ASP A 63 13.52 7.30 -12.29
C ASP A 63 14.28 8.34 -11.43
N ARG A 64 13.97 8.43 -10.13
CA ARG A 64 14.48 9.42 -9.17
C ARG A 64 14.12 10.88 -9.49
N LYS A 65 13.24 11.12 -10.47
CA LYS A 65 12.84 12.46 -10.93
C LYS A 65 11.35 12.67 -10.72
N SER A 66 10.57 11.66 -11.06
CA SER A 66 9.12 11.67 -11.05
C SER A 66 8.63 10.85 -9.87
N ASN A 67 7.76 11.46 -9.07
CA ASN A 67 7.13 10.80 -7.93
C ASN A 67 5.63 10.65 -8.19
N PHE A 68 5.07 9.51 -7.82
CA PHE A 68 3.63 9.27 -7.86
C PHE A 68 3.15 8.53 -6.61
N PRO A 69 1.92 8.77 -6.15
CA PRO A 69 1.37 8.01 -5.03
C PRO A 69 1.03 6.60 -5.49
N LEU A 70 1.45 5.61 -4.72
CA LEU A 70 0.98 4.24 -4.77
C LEU A 70 0.17 3.96 -3.50
N THR A 71 -1.05 3.52 -3.71
CA THR A 71 -2.00 3.17 -2.66
C THR A 71 -2.09 1.66 -2.53
N VAL A 72 -1.94 1.14 -1.31
CA VAL A 72 -2.30 -0.23 -0.95
C VAL A 72 -3.54 -0.19 -0.06
N PHE A 73 -4.62 -0.82 -0.51
CA PHE A 73 -5.86 -0.95 0.25
C PHE A 73 -5.90 -2.31 0.95
N LEU A 74 -6.11 -2.28 2.27
CA LEU A 74 -6.30 -3.46 3.10
C LEU A 74 -7.76 -3.47 3.60
N PRO A 75 -8.64 -4.30 3.03
CA PRO A 75 -10.02 -4.42 3.48
C PRO A 75 -10.11 -4.92 4.93
N ALA A 76 -11.06 -4.38 5.70
CA ALA A 76 -11.30 -4.84 7.07
C ALA A 76 -11.72 -6.31 7.11
N ALA A 77 -12.57 -6.72 6.16
CA ALA A 77 -13.02 -8.10 6.03
C ALA A 77 -11.85 -9.09 5.83
N THR A 78 -10.85 -8.73 5.02
CA THR A 78 -9.65 -9.55 4.80
C THR A 78 -8.87 -9.77 6.10
N VAL A 79 -8.71 -8.73 6.92
CA VAL A 79 -8.08 -8.84 8.25
C VAL A 79 -8.95 -9.69 9.18
N GLU A 80 -10.26 -9.48 9.19
CA GLU A 80 -11.20 -10.24 10.02
C GLU A 80 -11.19 -11.74 9.68
N SER A 81 -11.23 -12.10 8.39
CA SER A 81 -11.17 -13.49 7.91
C SER A 81 -9.86 -14.15 8.37
N TRP A 82 -8.72 -13.48 8.20
CA TRP A 82 -7.42 -13.99 8.65
C TRP A 82 -7.40 -14.21 10.18
N GLN A 83 -7.85 -13.22 10.96
CA GLN A 83 -7.90 -13.34 12.42
C GLN A 83 -8.82 -14.46 12.92
N GLN A 84 -9.94 -14.71 12.22
CA GLN A 84 -10.85 -15.80 12.55
C GLN A 84 -10.22 -17.17 12.26
N LEU A 85 -9.53 -17.31 11.12
CA LEU A 85 -8.85 -18.53 10.72
C LEU A 85 -7.75 -18.92 11.72
N HIS A 86 -6.93 -17.96 12.11
CA HIS A 86 -5.78 -18.18 13.01
C HIS A 86 -6.12 -18.02 14.49
N GLY A 87 -7.34 -17.61 14.83
CA GLY A 87 -7.81 -17.48 16.20
C GLY A 87 -7.11 -16.39 17.02
N ARG A 88 -6.45 -15.42 16.37
CA ARG A 88 -5.75 -14.33 17.05
C ARG A 88 -5.90 -12.99 16.34
N LYS A 89 -5.54 -11.91 17.03
CA LYS A 89 -5.57 -10.57 16.48
C LYS A 89 -4.33 -10.27 15.65
N LEU A 90 -4.52 -9.58 14.54
CA LEU A 90 -3.47 -9.02 13.70
C LEU A 90 -3.24 -7.56 14.10
N SER A 91 -2.09 -7.29 14.71
CA SER A 91 -1.74 -5.97 15.20
C SER A 91 -1.58 -4.96 14.06
N PRO A 92 -1.68 -3.64 14.34
CA PRO A 92 -1.42 -2.61 13.32
C PRO A 92 -0.03 -2.70 12.68
N THR A 93 0.97 -3.17 13.44
CA THR A 93 2.34 -3.39 12.95
C THR A 93 2.39 -4.55 11.96
N GLU A 94 1.72 -5.67 12.25
CA GLU A 94 1.64 -6.83 11.35
C GLU A 94 0.84 -6.51 10.09
N GLN A 95 -0.28 -5.76 10.22
CA GLN A 95 -1.03 -5.24 9.08
C GLN A 95 -0.16 -4.37 8.17
N TYR A 96 0.63 -3.45 8.76
CA TYR A 96 1.59 -2.65 8.00
C TYR A 96 2.70 -3.49 7.36
N ALA A 97 3.14 -4.57 8.03
CA ALA A 97 4.12 -5.49 7.47
C ALA A 97 3.57 -6.20 6.23
N ALA A 98 2.35 -6.72 6.26
CA ALA A 98 1.68 -7.29 5.09
C ALA A 98 1.56 -6.27 3.94
N VAL A 99 1.13 -5.04 4.24
CA VAL A 99 1.05 -3.94 3.27
C VAL A 99 2.40 -3.65 2.63
N LYS A 100 3.47 -3.60 3.42
CA LYS A 100 4.82 -3.36 2.93
C LYS A 100 5.32 -4.54 2.07
N MET A 101 4.96 -5.77 2.41
CA MET A 101 5.29 -6.94 1.59
C MET A 101 4.54 -6.89 0.24
N SER A 102 3.26 -6.50 0.23
CA SER A 102 2.49 -6.31 -1.01
C SER A 102 3.09 -5.22 -1.91
N LEU A 103 3.63 -4.15 -1.33
CA LEU A 103 4.38 -3.14 -2.08
C LEU A 103 5.61 -3.73 -2.77
N PHE A 104 6.35 -4.61 -2.09
CA PHE A 104 7.52 -5.26 -2.66
C PHE A 104 7.17 -6.27 -3.75
N GLU A 105 6.14 -7.11 -3.54
CA GLU A 105 5.61 -7.98 -4.59
C GLU A 105 5.21 -7.15 -5.83
N THR A 106 4.54 -6.01 -5.64
CA THR A 106 4.17 -5.11 -6.74
C THR A 106 5.39 -4.59 -7.51
N PHE A 107 6.49 -4.27 -6.81
CA PHE A 107 7.74 -3.85 -7.45
C PHE A 107 8.42 -5.01 -8.19
N ASP A 108 8.39 -6.21 -7.62
CA ASP A 108 8.97 -7.43 -8.19
C ASP A 108 8.21 -7.92 -9.42
N GLU A 109 6.90 -7.67 -9.51
CA GLU A 109 6.06 -8.16 -10.61
C GLU A 109 5.89 -7.14 -11.75
N ARG A 110 5.88 -5.84 -11.45
CA ARG A 110 5.46 -4.79 -12.42
C ARG A 110 6.62 -3.89 -12.86
N ALA A 111 7.22 -4.21 -13.99
CA ALA A 111 8.29 -3.40 -14.58
C ALA A 111 7.82 -2.04 -15.14
N ASP A 112 6.53 -1.87 -15.41
CA ASP A 112 5.91 -0.67 -16.02
C ASP A 112 5.04 0.13 -15.02
N LEU A 113 5.36 0.04 -13.73
CA LEU A 113 4.62 0.72 -12.68
C LEU A 113 4.66 2.25 -12.83
N GLY A 114 3.49 2.88 -12.80
CA GLY A 114 3.30 4.32 -12.92
C GLY A 114 1.95 4.79 -12.37
N PRO A 115 1.59 6.08 -12.55
CA PRO A 115 0.39 6.65 -11.94
C PRO A 115 -0.92 5.96 -12.33
N ALA A 116 -0.99 5.33 -13.51
CA ALA A 116 -2.19 4.70 -14.04
C ALA A 116 -2.51 3.33 -13.40
N ASN A 117 -1.53 2.68 -12.78
CA ASN A 117 -1.63 1.33 -12.19
C ASN A 117 -1.07 1.28 -10.75
N ALA A 118 -1.08 2.43 -10.05
CA ALA A 118 -0.54 2.60 -8.70
C ALA A 118 -1.56 2.32 -7.57
N GLU A 119 -2.58 1.50 -7.85
CA GLU A 119 -3.53 1.04 -6.85
C GLU A 119 -3.42 -0.48 -6.70
N VAL A 120 -3.25 -0.93 -5.46
CA VAL A 120 -3.10 -2.34 -5.09
C VAL A 120 -4.11 -2.64 -3.99
N GLU A 121 -4.68 -3.83 -4.03
CA GLU A 121 -5.59 -4.32 -2.99
C GLU A 121 -5.10 -5.66 -2.50
N ILE A 122 -5.13 -5.86 -1.19
CA ILE A 122 -4.79 -7.12 -0.54
C ILE A 122 -6.08 -7.89 -0.32
N ASP A 123 -6.21 -9.03 -1.00
CA ASP A 123 -7.29 -9.98 -0.78
C ASP A 123 -6.90 -11.04 0.28
N GLU A 124 -7.79 -12.00 0.52
CA GLU A 124 -7.62 -13.05 1.52
C GLU A 124 -6.46 -14.00 1.21
N GLU A 125 -6.22 -14.31 -0.07
CA GLU A 125 -5.09 -15.16 -0.46
C GLU A 125 -3.76 -14.41 -0.33
N ALA A 126 -3.74 -13.13 -0.73
CA ALA A 126 -2.57 -12.29 -0.60
C ALA A 126 -2.20 -12.08 0.88
N ILE A 127 -3.14 -11.75 1.78
CA ILE A 127 -2.77 -11.51 3.18
C ILE A 127 -2.15 -12.76 3.83
N GLU A 128 -2.68 -13.95 3.53
CA GLU A 128 -2.16 -15.22 4.04
C GLU A 128 -0.72 -15.45 3.55
N ARG A 129 -0.48 -15.35 2.23
CA ARG A 129 0.85 -15.52 1.64
C ARG A 129 1.86 -14.51 2.18
N LEU A 130 1.45 -13.24 2.30
CA LEU A 130 2.30 -12.14 2.74
C LEU A 130 2.71 -12.29 4.20
N LEU A 131 1.79 -12.72 5.08
CA LEU A 131 2.06 -12.95 6.49
C LEU A 131 2.86 -14.23 6.71
N ALA A 132 2.58 -15.30 5.97
CA ALA A 132 3.37 -16.53 6.01
C ALA A 132 4.85 -16.29 5.63
N THR A 133 5.11 -15.41 4.65
CA THR A 133 6.48 -14.99 4.28
C THR A 133 7.24 -14.32 5.44
N LEU A 134 6.51 -13.75 6.39
CA LEU A 134 7.04 -13.11 7.59
C LEU A 134 7.05 -14.06 8.81
N GLU A 135 6.70 -15.33 8.61
CA GLU A 135 6.53 -16.32 9.69
C GLU A 135 5.47 -15.90 10.71
N ILE A 136 4.42 -15.22 10.23
CA ILE A 136 3.28 -14.76 11.01
C ILE A 136 2.10 -15.68 10.71
N GLU A 137 1.79 -16.52 11.69
CA GLU A 137 0.59 -17.37 11.79
C GLU A 137 -0.33 -16.79 12.87
#